data_AF-X6FJH0-F1
#
_entry.id   AF-X6FJH0-F1
#
_cell.length_a   1.000
_cell.length_b   1.000
_cell.length_c   1.000
_cell.angle_alpha   90.00
_cell.angle_beta   90.00
_cell.angle_gamma   90.00
#
_symmetry.space_group_name_H-M   'P 1'
#
loop_
_entity.id
_entity.type
_entity.pdbx_description
1 polymer ?
#
loop_
_entity_poly.entity_id
_entity_poly.type
_entity_poly.pdbx_seq_one_letter_code
_entity_poly.pdbx_strand_id
1 'polypeptide(L)' 'MAVITIDIAERLADAHGLSKTQAKTVVEDVLKGIGEAAAKGEEISLNGFGKFKPLIASVSSVSPPAH' A
#
# COMPACT_ATOMS: atom_id res chain seq x y z
N MET A 1 -8.87 -19.51 -3.40
CA MET A 1 -8.08 -18.96 -4.52
C MET A 1 -7.22 -17.85 -3.97
N ALA A 2 -5.88 -17.94 -4.04
CA ALA A 2 -5.01 -16.86 -3.60
C ALA A 2 -4.77 -15.92 -4.80
N VAL A 3 -5.09 -14.63 -4.63
CA VAL A 3 -4.72 -13.61 -5.61
C VAL A 3 -3.31 -13.17 -5.26
N ILE A 4 -2.37 -13.37 -6.18
CA ILE A 4 -0.98 -12.95 -6.04
C ILE A 4 -0.70 -11.75 -6.94
N THR A 5 0.36 -11.00 -6.66
CA THR A 5 0.74 -9.79 -7.41
C THR A 5 0.79 -9.98 -8.94
N ILE A 6 1.17 -11.19 -9.39
CA ILE A 6 1.20 -11.55 -10.81
C ILE A 6 -0.21 -11.54 -11.42
N ASP A 7 -1.22 -12.08 -10.74
CA ASP A 7 -2.61 -12.08 -11.22
C ASP A 7 -3.13 -10.66 -11.43
N ILE A 8 -2.83 -9.76 -10.48
CA ILE A 8 -3.20 -8.34 -10.56
C ILE A 8 -2.50 -7.67 -11.74
N ALA A 9 -1.21 -7.94 -11.95
CA ALA A 9 -0.44 -7.40 -13.06
C ALA A 9 -0.95 -7.91 -14.42
N GLU A 10 -1.30 -9.19 -14.53
CA GLU A 10 -1.84 -9.75 -15.79
C GLU A 10 -3.20 -9.14 -16.11
N ARG A 11 -4.08 -8.96 -15.12
CA ARG A 11 -5.36 -8.27 -15.29
C ARG A 11 -5.19 -6.82 -15.72
N LEU A 12 -4.21 -6.12 -15.14
CA LEU A 12 -3.88 -4.74 -15.50
C LEU A 12 -3.32 -4.65 -16.93
N ALA A 13 -2.45 -5.60 -17.31
CA ALA A 13 -1.93 -5.72 -18.66
C ALA A 13 -3.04 -5.90 -19.70
N ASP A 14 -3.97 -6.83 -19.44
CA ASP A 14 -5.10 -7.11 -20.33
C ASP A 14 -6.06 -5.92 -20.44
N ALA A 15 -6.42 -5.31 -19.30
CA ALA A 15 -7.37 -4.20 -19.26
C ALA A 15 -6.85 -2.91 -19.91
N HIS A 16 -5.55 -2.65 -19.86
CA HIS A 16 -4.93 -1.41 -20.34
C HIS A 16 -4.00 -1.60 -21.55
N GLY A 17 -3.89 -2.82 -22.09
CA GLY A 17 -3.01 -3.14 -23.22
C GLY A 17 -1.51 -2.95 -22.91
N LEU A 18 -1.11 -3.11 -21.65
CA LEU A 18 0.29 -2.95 -21.23
C LEU A 18 1.09 -4.24 -21.44
N SER A 19 2.40 -4.11 -21.59
CA SER A 19 3.29 -5.28 -21.54
C SER A 19 3.31 -5.86 -20.11
N LYS A 20 3.46 -7.18 -19.97
CA LYS A 20 3.52 -7.86 -18.65
C LYS A 20 4.54 -7.22 -17.72
N THR A 21 5.71 -6.85 -18.26
CA THR A 21 6.76 -6.17 -17.49
C THR A 21 6.29 -4.82 -16.95
N GLN A 22 5.65 -4.01 -17.81
CA GLN A 22 5.15 -2.69 -17.41
C GLN A 22 4.05 -2.81 -16.35
N ALA A 23 3.09 -3.71 -16.57
CA ALA A 23 2.00 -3.90 -15.62
C ALA A 23 2.52 -4.37 -14.25
N LYS A 24 3.51 -5.28 -14.25
CA LYS A 24 4.16 -5.74 -13.02
C LYS A 24 4.85 -4.59 -12.29
N THR A 25 5.63 -3.78 -13.00
CA THR A 25 6.28 -2.59 -12.44
C THR A 25 5.27 -1.61 -11.85
N VAL A 26 4.15 -1.35 -12.54
CA VAL A 26 3.10 -0.45 -12.03
C VAL A 26 2.50 -0.97 -10.73
N VAL A 27 2.17 -2.26 -10.66
CA VAL A 27 1.61 -2.87 -9.44
C VAL A 27 2.61 -2.81 -8.28
N GLU A 28 3.88 -3.09 -8.53
CA GLU A 28 4.94 -2.99 -7.52
C GLU A 28 5.13 -1.55 -7.01
N ASP A 29 5.09 -0.57 -7.91
CA ASP A 29 5.24 0.85 -7.55
C ASP A 29 4.06 1.34 -6.70
N VAL A 30 2.84 0.93 -7.02
CA VAL A 30 1.64 1.21 -6.21
C VAL A 30 1.78 0.61 -4.80
N LEU A 31 2.18 -0.66 -4.69
CA LEU A 31 2.38 -1.33 -3.41
C LEU A 31 3.47 -0.63 -2.59
N LYS A 32 4.56 -0.23 -3.24
CA LYS A 32 5.67 0.48 -2.62
C LYS A 32 5.22 1.85 -2.10
N GLY A 33 4.49 2.63 -2.90
CA GLY A 33 3.95 3.93 -2.49
C GLY A 33 3.02 3.82 -1.27
N ILE A 34 2.17 2.79 -1.23
CA ILE A 34 1.32 2.51 -0.06
C ILE A 34 2.18 2.16 1.16
N GLY A 35 3.22 1.32 0.98
CA GLY A 35 4.14 0.94 2.04
C GLY A 35 4.91 2.14 2.61
N GLU A 36 5.38 3.04 1.75
CA GLU A 36 6.09 4.26 2.15
C GLU A 36 5.16 5.24 2.88
N ALA A 37 3.94 5.47 2.38
CA ALA A 37 2.94 6.28 3.06
C ALA A 37 2.56 5.70 4.43
N ALA A 38 2.40 4.37 4.50
CA ALA A 38 2.11 3.69 5.77
C ALA A 38 3.28 3.81 6.76
N ALA A 39 4.52 3.68 6.29
CA ALA A 39 5.72 3.85 7.11
C ALA A 39 5.86 5.27 7.66
N LYS A 40 5.40 6.28 6.91
CA LYS A 40 5.37 7.69 7.34
C LYS A 40 4.20 8.02 8.28
N GLY A 41 3.25 7.11 8.46
CA GLY A 41 2.04 7.39 9.24
C GLY A 41 1.03 8.26 8.49
N GLU A 42 1.10 8.33 7.16
CA GLU A 42 0.13 9.07 6.34
C GLU A 42 -1.18 8.29 6.17
N GLU A 43 -2.32 8.99 6.20
CA GLU A 43 -3.61 8.36 5.90
C GLU A 43 -3.69 7.98 4.42
N ILE A 44 -3.74 6.69 4.11
CA ILE A 44 -3.89 6.20 2.74
C ILE A 44 -5.37 5.98 2.44
N SER A 45 -5.90 6.71 1.47
CA SER A 45 -7.27 6.53 0.98
C SER A 45 -7.27 5.95 -0.42
N LEU A 46 -7.75 4.72 -0.60
CA LEU A 46 -7.87 4.06 -1.90
C LEU A 46 -9.35 3.94 -2.28
N ASN A 47 -9.80 4.72 -3.26
CA ASN A 47 -11.18 4.67 -3.73
C ASN A 47 -11.56 3.26 -4.19
N GLY A 48 -12.67 2.72 -3.69
CA GLY A 48 -13.13 1.36 -3.98
C GLY A 48 -12.46 0.24 -3.14
N PHE A 49 -11.36 0.53 -2.44
CA PHE A 49 -10.68 -0.43 -1.54
C PHE A 49 -10.87 -0.08 -0.05
N GLY A 50 -10.93 1.21 0.27
CA GLY A 50 -11.13 1.71 1.63
C GLY A 50 -10.05 2.68 2.08
N LYS A 51 -10.13 3.07 3.35
CA LYS A 51 -9.12 3.89 4.02
C LYS A 51 -8.25 3.02 4.90
N PHE A 52 -6.93 3.09 4.70
CA PHE A 52 -5.94 2.50 5.57
C PHE A 52 -5.45 3.58 6.52
N LYS A 53 -5.76 3.40 7.80
CA LYS A 53 -5.10 4.15 8.86
C LYS A 53 -3.83 3.38 9.22
N PRO A 54 -2.64 3.96 9.05
CA PRO A 54 -1.42 3.29 9.48
C PRO A 54 -1.52 3.03 10.98
N LEU A 55 -1.34 1.77 11.37
CA LEU A 55 -0.93 1.45 12.73
C LEU A 55 0.51 1.93 12.88
N ILE A 56 0.71 3.25 12.94
CA ILE A 56 1.79 3.72 13.79
C ILE A 56 1.40 3.18 15.17
N ALA A 57 2.16 2.20 15.66
CA ALA A 57 2.07 1.84 17.05
C ALA A 57 2.21 3.16 17.80
N SER A 58 1.10 3.63 18.36
CA SER A 58 1.09 4.77 19.26
C SER A 58 2.04 4.35 20.37
N VAL A 59 3.30 4.77 20.23
CA VAL A 59 4.24 4.77 21.33
C VAL A 59 3.55 5.65 22.34
N SER A 60 2.88 4.98 23.27
CA SER A 60 2.08 5.60 24.29
C SER A 60 2.98 6.62 24.92
N SER A 61 2.52 7.88 24.91
CA SER A 61 3.14 9.00 25.57
C SER A 61 3.75 8.54 26.90
N VAL A 62 5.07 8.32 26.91
CA VAL A 62 5.83 8.24 28.15
C VAL A 62 5.80 9.67 28.65
N SER A 63 4.82 9.94 29.51
CA SER A 63 4.85 11.10 30.37
C SER A 63 6.12 10.99 31.22
N PRO A 64 6.98 12.02 31.26
CA PRO A 64 8.10 12.01 32.18
C PRO A 64 7.53 11.91 33.61
N PRO A 65 8.09 11.05 34.48
CA PRO A 65 7.73 11.08 35.89
C PRO A 65 8.17 12.45 36.44
N ALA A 66 7.20 13.29 36.77
CA ALA A 66 7.44 14.47 37.57
C ALA A 66 7.84 13.98 38.97
N HIS A 67 9.12 14.11 39.34
CA HIS A 67 9.61 14.24 40.71
C HIS A 67 10.92 14.99 40.70
#